data_AF-A0A4Q6GH11-F1
#
_entry.id   AF-A0A4Q6GH11-F1
#
_cell.length_a   1.000
_cell.length_b   1.000
_cell.length_c   1.000
_cell.angle_alpha   90.00
_cell.angle_beta   90.00
_cell.angle_gamma   90.00
#
_symmetry.space_group_name_H-M   'P 1'
#
loop_
_entity.id
_entity.type
_entity.pdbx_description
1 polymer ?
#
loop_
_entity_poly.entity_id
_entity_poly.type
_entity_poly.pdbx_seq_one_letter_code
_entity_poly.pdbx_strand_id
1 'polypeptide(L)'
;HYTERIAEHQYQEKGEPEAEGARAFLDSFSNRSLALFYEAWRKYRLALQYQLDGQDAFLPLLLSLAGLGNGTLRGRLSGSEDGAVLDESIAYFAGSMRQRPASSAQLARVLTEYFGQRIHAEQFVGCWYAVPPEQQTILGSDKAVLGSSAIAGARVWQRDLRLRLVVGPLDRAGFNDFLPGGLAARALRSMLAMFTGLSLEYEVELVLLAADVRNVRLEGDEGRLGWDAYLVEGLQTEDRRDVRYELNL
;
A
#
# COMPACT_ATOMS: atom_id res chain seq x y z
N HIS A 1 -44.32 16.36 -46.02
CA HIS A 1 -43.41 15.77 -45.00
C HIS A 1 -44.24 15.12 -43.88
N TYR A 2 -43.79 14.01 -43.27
CA TYR A 2 -44.53 13.39 -42.15
C TYR A 2 -44.64 14.32 -40.93
N THR A 3 -43.63 15.13 -40.68
CA THR A 3 -43.64 16.18 -39.63
C THR A 3 -44.71 17.24 -39.86
N GLU A 4 -44.91 17.69 -41.11
CA GLU A 4 -46.02 18.61 -41.45
C GLU A 4 -47.39 17.95 -41.22
N ARG A 5 -47.58 16.70 -41.65
CA ARG A 5 -48.87 16.00 -41.45
C ARG A 5 -49.19 15.79 -39.97
N ILE A 6 -48.19 15.48 -39.14
CA ILE A 6 -48.37 15.34 -37.69
C ILE A 6 -48.67 16.69 -37.04
N ALA A 7 -47.99 17.76 -37.45
CA ALA A 7 -48.24 19.11 -36.94
C ALA A 7 -49.63 19.63 -37.34
N GLU A 8 -50.07 19.36 -38.57
CA GLU A 8 -51.37 19.75 -39.10
C GLU A 8 -52.51 19.01 -38.39
N HIS A 9 -52.34 17.70 -38.16
CA HIS A 9 -53.28 16.86 -37.40
C HIS A 9 -53.40 17.30 -35.93
N GLN A 10 -52.28 17.63 -35.27
CA GLN A 10 -52.29 18.20 -33.91
C GLN A 10 -52.97 19.58 -33.82
N TYR A 11 -52.87 20.37 -34.89
CA TYR A 11 -53.50 21.69 -34.93
C TYR A 11 -55.01 21.59 -35.14
N GLN A 12 -55.47 20.58 -35.90
CA GLN A 12 -56.88 20.33 -36.18
C GLN A 12 -57.61 19.63 -35.02
N GLU A 13 -56.97 18.70 -34.31
CA GLU A 13 -57.59 17.85 -33.27
C GLU A 13 -57.14 18.22 -31.85
N LYS A 14 -56.95 19.53 -31.61
CA LYS A 14 -56.43 20.05 -30.35
C LYS A 14 -57.39 19.76 -29.17
N GLY A 15 -57.01 18.82 -28.31
CA GLY A 15 -57.78 18.43 -27.11
C GLY A 15 -58.36 17.01 -27.14
N GLU A 16 -58.21 16.29 -28.26
CA GLU A 16 -58.56 14.87 -28.33
C GLU A 16 -57.35 13.98 -27.97
N PRO A 17 -57.53 12.92 -27.16
CA PRO A 17 -56.43 12.05 -26.73
C PRO A 17 -55.77 11.30 -27.89
N GLU A 18 -56.46 11.12 -29.02
CA GLU A 18 -55.95 10.42 -30.21
C GLU A 18 -54.87 11.25 -30.94
N ALA A 19 -55.00 12.58 -30.96
CA ALA A 19 -54.04 13.50 -31.59
C ALA A 19 -52.69 13.56 -30.85
N GLU A 20 -52.66 13.16 -29.58
CA GLU A 20 -51.46 13.16 -28.74
C GLU A 20 -50.64 11.86 -28.90
N GLY A 21 -51.26 10.79 -29.40
CA GLY A 21 -50.63 9.46 -29.51
C GLY A 21 -49.39 9.42 -30.41
N ALA A 22 -49.43 10.09 -31.57
CA ALA A 22 -48.29 10.16 -32.48
C ALA A 22 -47.09 10.90 -31.88
N ARG A 23 -47.35 11.96 -31.10
CA ARG A 23 -46.31 12.69 -30.37
C ARG A 23 -45.75 11.88 -29.22
N ALA A 24 -46.62 11.32 -28.39
CA ALA A 24 -46.22 10.47 -27.26
C ALA A 24 -45.36 9.28 -27.72
N PHE A 25 -45.68 8.70 -28.87
CA PHE A 25 -44.85 7.67 -29.50
C PHE A 25 -43.45 8.18 -29.87
N LEU A 26 -43.34 9.31 -30.58
CA LEU A 26 -42.05 9.90 -30.95
C LEU A 26 -41.24 10.42 -29.74
N ASP A 27 -41.93 10.94 -28.73
CA ASP A 27 -41.35 11.40 -27.47
C ASP A 27 -40.76 10.21 -26.69
N SER A 28 -41.32 9.00 -26.78
CA SER A 28 -40.74 7.80 -26.19
C SER A 28 -39.35 7.46 -26.77
N PHE A 29 -39.17 7.58 -28.09
CA PHE A 29 -37.85 7.38 -28.72
C PHE A 29 -36.88 8.51 -28.37
N SER A 30 -37.36 9.76 -28.37
CA SER A 30 -36.54 10.94 -28.07
C SER A 30 -36.07 10.94 -26.62
N ASN A 31 -36.97 10.66 -25.68
CA ASN A 31 -36.67 10.58 -24.25
C ASN A 31 -35.66 9.46 -23.94
N ARG A 32 -35.86 8.25 -24.50
CA ARG A 32 -34.92 7.14 -24.32
C ARG A 32 -33.55 7.44 -24.92
N SER A 33 -33.51 8.08 -26.10
CA SER A 33 -32.25 8.44 -26.76
C SER A 33 -31.47 9.47 -25.94
N LEU A 34 -32.16 10.47 -25.38
CA LEU A 34 -31.55 11.48 -24.51
C LEU A 34 -31.03 10.85 -23.21
N ALA A 35 -31.80 9.95 -22.60
CA ALA A 35 -31.38 9.22 -21.40
C ALA A 35 -30.11 8.38 -21.65
N LEU A 36 -30.06 7.61 -22.75
CA LEU A 36 -28.88 6.83 -23.13
C LEU A 36 -27.67 7.71 -23.46
N PHE A 37 -27.89 8.85 -24.11
CA PHE A 37 -26.83 9.83 -24.36
C PHE A 37 -26.25 10.36 -23.05
N TYR A 38 -27.11 10.73 -22.09
CA TYR A 38 -26.68 11.17 -20.77
C TYR A 38 -25.93 10.07 -20.00
N GLU A 39 -26.42 8.83 -20.03
CA GLU A 39 -25.73 7.68 -19.42
C GLU A 39 -24.36 7.43 -20.04
N ALA A 40 -24.25 7.47 -21.37
CA ALA A 40 -22.97 7.32 -22.07
C ALA A 40 -21.99 8.45 -21.74
N TRP A 41 -22.48 9.69 -21.65
CA TRP A 41 -21.69 10.85 -21.24
C TRP A 41 -21.23 10.75 -19.77
N ARG A 42 -22.09 10.26 -18.88
CA ARG A 42 -21.80 10.06 -17.45
C ARG A 42 -20.81 8.92 -17.22
N LYS A 43 -20.87 7.86 -18.04
CA LYS A 43 -20.10 6.61 -17.88
C LYS A 43 -18.59 6.81 -17.66
N TYR A 44 -18.00 7.83 -18.27
CA TYR A 44 -16.54 8.08 -18.22
C TYR A 44 -16.14 9.21 -17.27
N ARG A 45 -17.09 9.74 -16.49
CA ARG A 45 -16.85 10.86 -15.57
C ARG A 45 -16.92 10.35 -14.12
N LEU A 46 -15.82 9.73 -13.69
CA LEU A 46 -15.67 9.09 -12.37
C LEU A 46 -16.12 9.97 -11.20
N ALA A 47 -15.65 11.21 -11.15
CA ALA A 47 -16.01 12.16 -10.07
C ALA A 47 -17.53 12.41 -10.00
N LEU A 48 -18.21 12.43 -11.15
CA LEU A 48 -19.65 12.65 -11.23
C LEU A 48 -20.44 11.41 -10.78
N GLN A 49 -19.96 10.21 -11.14
CA GLN A 49 -20.58 8.95 -10.69
C GLN A 49 -20.51 8.82 -9.17
N TYR A 50 -19.33 9.07 -8.59
CA TYR A 50 -19.14 9.00 -7.15
C TYR A 50 -20.05 9.98 -6.39
N GLN A 51 -20.19 11.22 -6.87
CA GLN A 51 -21.04 12.24 -6.24
C GLN A 51 -22.54 11.91 -6.31
N LEU A 52 -23.01 11.32 -7.40
CA LEU A 52 -24.43 11.06 -7.62
C LEU A 52 -24.89 9.75 -6.98
N ASP A 53 -24.13 8.69 -7.17
CA ASP A 53 -24.54 7.34 -6.79
C ASP A 53 -24.00 6.95 -5.39
N GLY A 54 -23.05 7.74 -4.85
CA GLY A 54 -22.43 7.50 -3.54
C GLY A 54 -21.59 6.23 -3.46
N GLN A 55 -21.34 5.58 -4.60
CA GLN A 55 -20.61 4.32 -4.71
C GLN A 55 -19.43 4.47 -5.65
N ASP A 56 -18.25 4.04 -5.18
CA ASP A 56 -17.05 3.99 -6.02
C ASP A 56 -17.03 2.66 -6.81
N ALA A 57 -17.58 2.69 -8.02
CA ALA A 57 -17.54 1.55 -8.93
C ALA A 57 -16.13 1.26 -9.48
N PHE A 58 -15.19 2.20 -9.35
CA PHE A 58 -13.85 2.11 -9.92
C PHE A 58 -12.81 1.58 -8.92
N LEU A 59 -12.98 1.87 -7.63
CA LEU A 59 -12.15 1.34 -6.55
C LEU A 59 -11.99 -0.20 -6.63
N PRO A 60 -13.07 -1.00 -6.78
CA PRO A 60 -12.97 -2.44 -7.04
C PRO A 60 -12.06 -2.83 -8.21
N LEU A 61 -12.06 -2.06 -9.29
CA LEU A 61 -11.25 -2.31 -10.49
C LEU A 61 -9.77 -2.01 -10.22
N LEU A 62 -9.48 -0.91 -9.52
CA LEU A 62 -8.12 -0.56 -9.09
C LEU A 62 -7.56 -1.58 -8.09
N LEU A 63 -8.36 -2.01 -7.12
CA LEU A 63 -7.98 -3.07 -6.19
C LEU A 63 -7.72 -4.38 -6.94
N SER A 64 -8.53 -4.70 -7.96
CA SER A 64 -8.27 -5.85 -8.82
C SER A 64 -6.93 -5.75 -9.56
N LEU A 65 -6.55 -4.54 -9.99
CA LEU A 65 -5.24 -4.28 -10.60
C LEU A 65 -4.09 -4.49 -9.60
N ALA A 66 -4.30 -4.16 -8.33
CA ALA A 66 -3.36 -4.39 -7.23
C ALA A 66 -3.34 -5.85 -6.74
N GLY A 67 -4.18 -6.75 -7.30
CA GLY A 67 -4.29 -8.15 -6.88
C GLY A 67 -5.28 -8.41 -5.73
N LEU A 68 -6.06 -7.41 -5.32
CA LEU A 68 -7.09 -7.46 -4.27
C LEU A 68 -8.52 -7.46 -4.84
N GLY A 69 -8.72 -8.08 -6.01
CA GLY A 69 -10.02 -8.06 -6.70
C GLY A 69 -11.13 -8.85 -6.00
N ASN A 70 -10.76 -9.81 -5.14
CA ASN A 70 -11.72 -10.60 -4.38
C ASN A 70 -12.36 -9.74 -3.27
N GLY A 71 -13.69 -9.77 -3.16
CA GLY A 71 -14.44 -9.03 -2.14
C GLY A 71 -14.01 -9.38 -0.70
N THR A 72 -13.53 -10.60 -0.45
CA THR A 72 -13.02 -11.01 0.88
C THR A 72 -11.70 -10.36 1.26
N LEU A 73 -10.97 -9.78 0.30
CA LEU A 73 -9.71 -9.08 0.55
C LEU A 73 -9.91 -7.58 0.78
N ARG A 74 -11.10 -7.05 0.50
CA ARG A 74 -11.43 -5.64 0.70
C ARG A 74 -11.58 -5.31 2.18
N GLY A 75 -11.06 -4.16 2.59
CA GLY A 75 -11.09 -3.69 3.96
C GLY A 75 -10.31 -4.57 4.95
N ARG A 76 -9.60 -5.59 4.47
CA ARG A 76 -8.88 -6.55 5.32
C ARG A 76 -7.80 -5.85 6.16
N LEU A 77 -7.15 -4.84 5.58
CA LEU A 77 -6.05 -4.11 6.23
C LEU A 77 -6.52 -2.86 6.98
N SER A 78 -7.82 -2.58 6.99
CA SER A 78 -8.38 -1.37 7.60
C SER A 78 -8.46 -1.44 9.13
N GLY A 79 -8.25 -2.62 9.72
CA GLY A 79 -8.13 -2.78 11.17
C GLY A 79 -6.81 -2.22 11.72
N SER A 80 -6.81 -1.82 12.99
CA SER A 80 -5.61 -1.31 13.68
C SER A 80 -4.49 -2.35 13.82
N GLU A 81 -4.81 -3.63 13.83
CA GLU A 81 -3.83 -4.72 13.83
C GLU A 81 -2.98 -4.78 12.56
N ASP A 82 -3.56 -4.33 11.45
CA ASP A 82 -2.93 -4.28 10.14
C ASP A 82 -2.47 -2.87 9.74
N GLY A 83 -2.49 -1.94 10.71
CA GLY A 83 -2.02 -0.56 10.52
C GLY A 83 -3.04 0.39 9.91
N ALA A 84 -4.32 0.00 9.86
CA ALA A 84 -5.41 0.82 9.33
C ALA A 84 -5.16 1.32 7.89
N VAL A 85 -4.59 0.45 7.05
CA VAL A 85 -4.37 0.76 5.62
C VAL A 85 -5.71 0.72 4.90
N LEU A 86 -6.11 1.87 4.37
CA LEU A 86 -7.36 2.03 3.64
C LEU A 86 -7.23 1.49 2.21
N ASP A 87 -8.28 0.86 1.70
CA ASP A 87 -8.34 0.31 0.35
C ASP A 87 -8.08 1.38 -0.73
N GLU A 88 -8.52 2.62 -0.50
CA GLU A 88 -8.29 3.76 -1.38
C GLU A 88 -6.80 4.08 -1.50
N SER A 89 -6.03 3.93 -0.41
CA SER A 89 -4.58 4.11 -0.43
C SER A 89 -3.91 3.03 -1.28
N ILE A 90 -4.38 1.79 -1.17
CA ILE A 90 -3.88 0.67 -1.96
C ILE A 90 -4.21 0.90 -3.45
N ALA A 91 -5.43 1.31 -3.75
CA ALA A 91 -5.91 1.60 -5.09
C ALA A 91 -5.12 2.75 -5.75
N TYR A 92 -4.79 3.79 -4.99
CA TYR A 92 -3.94 4.89 -5.45
C TYR A 92 -2.57 4.39 -5.93
N PHE A 93 -1.97 3.41 -5.22
CA PHE A 93 -0.68 2.82 -5.59
C PHE A 93 -0.78 1.56 -6.47
N ALA A 94 -1.97 1.18 -6.95
CA ALA A 94 -2.20 -0.09 -7.65
C ALA A 94 -1.26 -0.32 -8.86
N GLY A 95 -0.99 0.74 -9.64
CA GLY A 95 -0.07 0.68 -10.77
C GLY A 95 1.36 0.32 -10.34
N SER A 96 1.82 0.86 -9.22
CA SER A 96 3.15 0.58 -8.66
C SER A 96 3.22 -0.83 -8.07
N MET A 97 2.18 -1.27 -7.36
CA MET A 97 2.11 -2.60 -6.74
C MET A 97 2.07 -3.73 -7.76
N ARG A 98 1.47 -3.48 -8.94
CA ARG A 98 1.41 -4.45 -10.03
C ARG A 98 2.76 -4.70 -10.68
N GLN A 99 3.70 -3.75 -10.61
CA GLN A 99 4.96 -3.85 -11.33
C GLN A 99 5.79 -5.03 -10.79
N ARG A 100 6.19 -5.93 -11.69
CA ARG A 100 7.09 -7.05 -11.40
C ARG A 100 8.27 -7.08 -12.38
N PRO A 101 9.51 -7.30 -11.91
CA PRO A 101 9.92 -7.46 -10.51
C PRO A 101 9.75 -6.17 -9.69
N ALA A 102 9.63 -6.31 -8.36
CA ALA A 102 9.48 -5.17 -7.47
C ALA A 102 10.80 -4.38 -7.41
N SER A 103 10.73 -3.07 -7.71
CA SER A 103 11.89 -2.18 -7.65
C SER A 103 12.02 -1.60 -6.25
N SER A 104 13.21 -1.68 -5.66
CA SER A 104 13.54 -1.06 -4.36
C SER A 104 13.29 0.45 -4.36
N ALA A 105 13.61 1.13 -5.46
CA ALA A 105 13.38 2.56 -5.61
C ALA A 105 11.89 2.91 -5.67
N GLN A 106 11.09 2.11 -6.41
CA GLN A 106 9.65 2.32 -6.49
C GLN A 106 8.98 2.03 -5.15
N LEU A 107 9.38 0.96 -4.48
CA LEU A 107 8.92 0.62 -3.14
C LEU A 107 9.19 1.75 -2.16
N ALA A 108 10.44 2.22 -2.08
CA ALA A 108 10.84 3.32 -1.20
C ALA A 108 10.04 4.60 -1.49
N ARG A 109 9.77 4.90 -2.77
CA ARG A 109 8.95 6.04 -3.17
C ARG A 109 7.50 5.92 -2.70
N VAL A 110 6.88 4.77 -2.89
CA VAL A 110 5.49 4.54 -2.45
C VAL A 110 5.37 4.63 -0.93
N LEU A 111 6.29 4.00 -0.20
CA LEU A 111 6.31 4.08 1.25
C LEU A 111 6.54 5.52 1.72
N THR A 112 7.46 6.25 1.07
CA THR A 112 7.70 7.67 1.39
C THR A 112 6.44 8.52 1.21
N GLU A 113 5.73 8.32 0.10
CA GLU A 113 4.50 9.07 -0.20
C GLU A 113 3.36 8.70 0.73
N TYR A 114 3.20 7.41 1.06
CA TYR A 114 2.14 6.93 1.96
C TYR A 114 2.34 7.41 3.40
N PHE A 115 3.56 7.30 3.94
CA PHE A 115 3.84 7.69 5.33
C PHE A 115 4.10 9.18 5.51
N GLY A 116 4.37 9.92 4.43
CA GLY A 116 4.83 11.30 4.51
C GLY A 116 6.21 11.46 5.16
N GLN A 117 6.96 10.37 5.31
CA GLN A 117 8.29 10.33 5.90
C GLN A 117 9.31 9.86 4.88
N ARG A 118 10.55 10.35 4.96
CA ARG A 118 11.61 9.90 4.04
C ARG A 118 11.95 8.43 4.33
N ILE A 119 11.81 7.58 3.31
CA ILE A 119 12.15 6.16 3.38
C ILE A 119 13.10 5.79 2.26
N HIS A 120 14.22 5.17 2.61
CA HIS A 120 15.22 4.66 1.67
C HIS A 120 15.34 3.14 1.80
N ALA A 121 15.51 2.45 0.67
CA ALA A 121 15.68 1.01 0.62
C ALA A 121 17.13 0.65 0.26
N GLU A 122 17.88 0.10 1.21
CA GLU A 122 19.22 -0.44 1.01
C GLU A 122 19.12 -1.92 0.61
N GLN A 123 19.66 -2.26 -0.56
CA GLN A 123 19.68 -3.62 -1.09
C GLN A 123 20.96 -4.35 -0.69
N PHE A 124 20.87 -5.67 -0.72
CA PHE A 124 21.99 -6.57 -0.49
C PHE A 124 22.62 -6.46 0.90
N VAL A 125 21.76 -6.31 1.91
CA VAL A 125 22.16 -6.19 3.32
C VAL A 125 22.57 -7.57 3.81
N GLY A 126 23.78 -7.67 4.34
CA GLY A 126 24.31 -8.95 4.77
C GLY A 126 23.82 -9.37 6.15
N CYS A 127 23.50 -10.65 6.30
CA CYS A 127 23.14 -11.25 7.57
C CYS A 127 23.76 -12.65 7.71
N TRP A 128 23.97 -13.07 8.96
CA TRP A 128 24.41 -14.40 9.32
C TRP A 128 23.20 -15.33 9.50
N TYR A 129 23.13 -16.38 8.68
CA TYR A 129 22.11 -17.40 8.75
C TYR A 129 22.64 -18.65 9.42
N ALA A 130 21.86 -19.23 10.34
CA ALA A 130 22.21 -20.49 10.96
C ALA A 130 22.13 -21.62 9.93
N VAL A 131 23.19 -22.43 9.86
CA VAL A 131 23.20 -23.63 9.02
C VAL A 131 22.63 -24.78 9.84
N PRO A 132 21.51 -25.42 9.40
CA PRO A 132 20.93 -26.56 10.09
C PRO A 132 21.97 -27.67 10.32
N PRO A 133 21.96 -28.36 11.47
CA PRO A 133 22.94 -29.41 11.77
C PRO A 133 23.07 -30.47 10.67
N GLU A 134 21.98 -30.80 9.97
CA GLU A 134 21.93 -31.80 8.89
C GLU A 134 22.60 -31.31 7.58
N GLN A 135 22.87 -30.02 7.49
CA GLN A 135 23.54 -29.35 6.38
C GLN A 135 24.97 -28.94 6.74
N GLN A 136 25.38 -29.05 8.00
CA GLN A 136 26.74 -28.79 8.41
C GLN A 136 27.67 -29.89 7.88
N THR A 137 28.86 -29.46 7.45
CA THR A 137 29.84 -30.38 6.91
C THR A 137 30.49 -31.21 8.01
N ILE A 138 30.47 -32.52 7.85
CA ILE A 138 31.11 -33.50 8.73
C ILE A 138 32.09 -34.32 7.89
N LEU A 139 33.32 -34.52 8.38
CA LEU A 139 34.31 -35.34 7.67
C LEU A 139 33.79 -36.76 7.46
N GLY A 140 33.92 -37.27 6.24
CA GLY A 140 33.43 -38.59 5.85
C GLY A 140 31.96 -38.62 5.39
N SER A 141 31.26 -37.48 5.34
CA SER A 141 29.96 -37.39 4.69
C SER A 141 30.06 -37.08 3.19
N ASP A 142 28.95 -37.30 2.49
CA ASP A 142 28.75 -36.97 1.07
C ASP A 142 28.81 -35.47 0.76
N LYS A 143 28.56 -34.61 1.76
CA LYS A 143 28.56 -33.13 1.66
C LYS A 143 29.88 -32.48 2.09
N ALA A 144 30.97 -33.25 2.14
CA ALA A 144 32.28 -32.77 2.56
C ALA A 144 33.27 -32.52 1.40
N VAL A 145 32.75 -32.07 0.25
CA VAL A 145 33.60 -31.76 -0.92
C VAL A 145 33.99 -30.29 -0.91
N LEU A 146 35.27 -30.02 -0.67
CA LEU A 146 35.82 -28.67 -0.64
C LEU A 146 35.63 -27.97 -2.01
N GLY A 147 35.22 -26.70 -1.98
CA GLY A 147 34.98 -25.91 -3.19
C GLY A 147 33.67 -26.23 -3.92
N SER A 148 32.86 -27.15 -3.39
CA SER A 148 31.56 -27.50 -3.97
C SER A 148 30.43 -27.51 -2.93
N SER A 149 30.51 -28.38 -1.92
CA SER A 149 29.43 -28.60 -0.95
C SER A 149 29.82 -28.36 0.50
N ALA A 150 31.12 -28.28 0.80
CA ALA A 150 31.59 -28.05 2.15
C ALA A 150 31.32 -26.60 2.62
N ILE A 151 30.69 -26.46 3.78
CA ILE A 151 30.46 -25.18 4.48
C ILE A 151 31.30 -25.18 5.77
N ALA A 152 31.96 -24.06 6.05
CA ALA A 152 32.74 -23.89 7.27
C ALA A 152 31.89 -23.24 8.37
N GLY A 153 31.71 -23.96 9.48
CA GLY A 153 31.07 -23.45 10.70
C GLY A 153 29.54 -23.63 10.73
N ALA A 154 28.93 -23.10 11.80
CA ALA A 154 27.49 -23.24 12.06
C ALA A 154 26.64 -22.13 11.44
N ARG A 155 27.24 -21.17 10.71
CA ARG A 155 26.56 -20.03 10.11
C ARG A 155 27.16 -19.67 8.76
N VAL A 156 26.32 -19.17 7.86
CA VAL A 156 26.71 -18.66 6.53
C VAL A 156 26.33 -17.19 6.40
N TRP A 157 27.20 -16.41 5.76
CA TRP A 157 26.91 -15.01 5.45
C TRP A 157 26.21 -14.93 4.10
N GLN A 158 25.00 -14.40 4.06
CA GLN A 158 24.26 -14.15 2.83
C GLN A 158 23.87 -12.68 2.74
N ARG A 159 23.65 -12.19 1.53
CA ARG A 159 23.33 -10.78 1.25
C ARG A 159 22.11 -10.62 0.36
N ASP A 160 21.66 -11.67 -0.29
CA ASP A 160 20.62 -11.65 -1.33
C ASP A 160 19.20 -11.76 -0.79
N LEU A 161 19.02 -12.01 0.52
CA LEU A 161 17.72 -12.25 1.14
C LEU A 161 17.16 -11.05 1.92
N ARG A 162 17.97 -10.03 2.22
CA ARG A 162 17.61 -8.95 3.14
C ARG A 162 17.65 -7.57 2.50
N LEU A 163 16.56 -6.83 2.71
CA LEU A 163 16.42 -5.41 2.38
C LEU A 163 16.34 -4.60 3.67
N ARG A 164 17.09 -3.49 3.77
CA ARG A 164 16.91 -2.55 4.88
C ARG A 164 16.09 -1.34 4.44
N LEU A 165 15.10 -0.98 5.23
CA LEU A 165 14.34 0.26 5.11
C LEU A 165 14.83 1.25 6.16
N VAL A 166 15.48 2.31 5.71
CA VAL A 166 15.91 3.42 6.55
C VAL A 166 14.79 4.45 6.57
N VAL A 167 14.19 4.68 7.74
CA VAL A 167 13.04 5.57 7.94
C VAL A 167 13.48 6.79 8.73
N GLY A 168 13.25 7.98 8.18
CA GLY A 168 13.49 9.25 8.86
C GLY A 168 14.45 10.19 8.13
N PRO A 169 14.92 11.25 8.79
CA PRO A 169 14.79 11.51 10.24
C PRO A 169 13.35 11.68 10.72
N LEU A 170 13.02 11.14 11.88
CA LEU A 170 11.70 11.16 12.52
C LEU A 170 11.72 12.03 13.77
N ASP A 171 10.61 12.71 14.04
CA ASP A 171 10.35 13.27 15.36
C ASP A 171 10.01 12.15 16.37
N ARG A 172 9.89 12.50 17.66
CA ARG A 172 9.62 11.52 18.71
C ARG A 172 8.31 10.74 18.48
N ALA A 173 7.26 11.39 17.99
CA ALA A 173 5.97 10.75 17.77
C ALA A 173 6.04 9.74 16.63
N GLY A 174 6.56 10.16 15.47
CA GLY A 174 6.77 9.28 14.32
C GLY A 174 7.71 8.14 14.66
N PHE A 175 8.80 8.40 15.41
CA PHE A 175 9.69 7.35 15.87
C PHE A 175 8.95 6.28 16.68
N ASN A 176 8.10 6.69 17.63
CA ASN A 176 7.29 5.78 18.43
C ASN A 176 6.27 4.99 17.59
N ASP A 177 5.66 5.61 16.59
CA ASP A 177 4.70 4.94 15.70
C ASP A 177 5.37 3.89 14.78
N PHE A 178 6.64 4.10 14.44
CA PHE A 178 7.46 3.17 13.67
C PHE A 178 8.17 2.11 14.52
N LEU A 179 8.15 2.21 15.86
CA LEU A 179 8.66 1.13 16.70
C LEU A 179 7.75 -0.12 16.61
N PRO A 180 8.28 -1.32 16.92
CA PRO A 180 7.49 -2.54 16.84
C PRO A 180 6.19 -2.46 17.62
N GLY A 181 5.10 -2.86 16.97
CA GLY A 181 3.75 -2.78 17.54
C GLY A 181 3.07 -1.41 17.36
N GLY A 182 3.78 -0.37 16.94
CA GLY A 182 3.21 0.92 16.57
C GLY A 182 2.38 0.86 15.28
N LEU A 183 1.52 1.85 15.08
CA LEU A 183 0.57 1.86 13.96
C LEU A 183 1.29 1.91 12.61
N ALA A 184 2.31 2.76 12.47
CA ALA A 184 3.07 2.89 11.24
C ALA A 184 3.90 1.63 10.95
N ALA A 185 4.46 0.98 11.97
CA ALA A 185 5.16 -0.30 11.81
C ALA A 185 4.24 -1.42 11.27
N ARG A 186 2.99 -1.49 11.76
CA ARG A 186 1.99 -2.44 11.26
C ARG A 186 1.58 -2.13 9.82
N ALA A 187 1.34 -0.85 9.51
CA ALA A 187 1.01 -0.43 8.16
C ALA A 187 2.16 -0.72 7.18
N LEU A 188 3.41 -0.54 7.63
CA LEU A 188 4.61 -0.82 6.85
C LEU A 188 4.69 -2.31 6.50
N ARG A 189 4.46 -3.19 7.50
CA ARG A 189 4.37 -4.64 7.29
C ARG A 189 3.30 -4.99 6.26
N SER A 190 2.09 -4.46 6.42
CA SER A 190 0.97 -4.69 5.51
C SER A 190 1.27 -4.25 4.08
N MET A 191 1.89 -3.08 3.91
CA MET A 191 2.31 -2.59 2.58
C MET A 191 3.39 -3.47 1.94
N LEU A 192 4.42 -3.85 2.70
CA LEU A 192 5.50 -4.70 2.20
C LEU A 192 5.00 -6.08 1.77
N ALA A 193 4.09 -6.68 2.55
CA ALA A 193 3.46 -7.95 2.20
C ALA A 193 2.75 -7.89 0.83
N MET A 194 2.18 -6.74 0.46
CA MET A 194 1.55 -6.57 -0.86
C MET A 194 2.58 -6.40 -1.99
N PHE A 195 3.66 -5.67 -1.77
CA PHE A 195 4.65 -5.38 -2.81
C PHE A 195 5.48 -6.59 -3.23
N THR A 196 6.02 -7.32 -2.24
CA THR A 196 7.04 -8.36 -2.50
C THR A 196 6.59 -9.77 -2.13
N GLY A 197 5.43 -9.91 -1.48
CA GLY A 197 5.06 -11.16 -0.82
C GLY A 197 6.12 -11.59 0.22
N LEU A 198 6.20 -12.89 0.48
CA LEU A 198 7.04 -13.52 1.53
C LEU A 198 8.45 -13.92 1.06
N SER A 199 9.04 -13.16 0.13
CA SER A 199 10.29 -13.56 -0.54
C SER A 199 11.57 -12.93 0.03
N LEU A 200 11.44 -11.91 0.88
CA LEU A 200 12.55 -11.15 1.43
C LEU A 200 12.37 -10.93 2.93
N GLU A 201 13.49 -10.83 3.62
CA GLU A 201 13.56 -10.34 4.99
C GLU A 201 13.72 -8.82 5.00
N TYR A 202 13.05 -8.18 5.96
CA TYR A 202 13.06 -6.74 6.10
C TYR A 202 13.72 -6.34 7.41
N GLU A 203 14.76 -5.53 7.31
CA GLU A 203 15.32 -4.83 8.47
C GLU A 203 14.84 -3.38 8.42
N VAL A 204 14.23 -2.89 9.49
CA VAL A 204 13.85 -1.48 9.61
C VAL A 204 14.89 -0.80 10.47
N GLU A 205 15.49 0.27 9.95
CA GLU A 205 16.39 1.15 10.68
C GLU A 205 15.70 2.50 10.86
N LEU A 206 15.53 2.92 12.11
CA LEU A 206 14.89 4.19 12.44
C LEU A 206 15.94 5.27 12.71
N VAL A 207 15.72 6.44 12.13
CA VAL A 207 16.56 7.62 12.32
C VAL A 207 15.79 8.62 13.18
N LEU A 208 16.21 8.83 14.42
CA LEU A 208 15.62 9.82 15.33
C LEU A 208 16.31 11.17 15.18
N LEU A 209 15.53 12.24 15.05
CA LEU A 209 16.04 13.61 15.02
C LEU A 209 16.90 13.92 16.25
N ALA A 210 18.06 14.55 16.04
CA ALA A 210 19.00 14.91 17.10
C ALA A 210 18.33 15.70 18.24
N ALA A 211 17.45 16.64 17.88
CA ALA A 211 16.71 17.48 18.82
C ALA A 211 15.73 16.70 19.72
N ASP A 212 15.30 15.52 19.28
CA ASP A 212 14.34 14.68 20.00
C ASP A 212 14.99 13.54 20.78
N VAL A 213 16.32 13.44 20.76
CA VAL A 213 17.07 12.53 21.63
C VAL A 213 16.99 13.04 23.06
N ARG A 214 16.41 12.22 23.95
CA ARG A 214 16.20 12.57 25.35
C ARG A 214 16.73 11.46 26.23
N ASN A 215 17.38 11.86 27.32
CA ASN A 215 17.82 10.92 28.34
C ASN A 215 16.63 10.23 28.99
N VAL A 216 16.75 8.91 29.15
CA VAL A 216 15.84 8.14 29.99
C VAL A 216 15.93 8.64 31.43
N ARG A 217 14.79 8.70 32.12
CA ARG A 217 14.70 9.13 33.52
C ARG A 217 14.13 7.99 34.33
N LEU A 218 14.58 7.86 35.57
CA LEU A 218 14.07 6.85 36.51
C LEU A 218 12.65 7.19 37.00
N GLU A 219 12.26 8.47 36.93
CA GLU A 219 10.91 8.94 37.19
C GLU A 219 10.26 9.42 35.88
N GLY A 220 9.13 8.81 35.50
CA GLY A 220 8.35 9.19 34.32
C GLY A 220 8.38 8.18 33.17
N ASP A 221 8.44 8.72 31.94
CA ASP A 221 8.29 7.98 30.68
C ASP A 221 9.28 6.81 30.57
N GLU A 222 8.75 5.58 30.42
CA GLU A 222 9.53 4.34 30.45
C GLU A 222 10.29 4.18 29.13
N GLY A 223 11.59 4.53 29.15
CA GLY A 223 12.49 4.17 28.04
C GLY A 223 12.65 2.66 27.94
N ARG A 224 12.45 2.11 26.74
CA ARG A 224 12.64 0.70 26.41
C ARG A 224 14.08 0.47 25.99
N LEU A 225 14.75 -0.43 26.70
CA LEU A 225 16.13 -0.81 26.41
C LEU A 225 16.26 -1.35 24.98
N GLY A 226 17.23 -0.82 24.23
CA GLY A 226 17.47 -1.19 22.83
C GLY A 226 16.59 -0.45 21.81
N TRP A 227 15.67 0.41 22.26
CA TRP A 227 14.75 1.17 21.40
C TRP A 227 14.90 2.67 21.61
N ASP A 228 14.49 3.19 22.76
CA ASP A 228 14.42 4.65 23.00
C ASP A 228 15.01 5.08 24.35
N ALA A 229 15.64 4.15 25.07
CA ALA A 229 16.40 4.43 26.29
C ALA A 229 17.80 4.96 25.96
N TYR A 230 17.94 6.28 25.85
CA TYR A 230 19.22 6.95 25.61
C TYR A 230 19.87 7.43 26.91
N LEU A 231 21.19 7.36 26.97
CA LEU A 231 22.03 8.01 27.97
C LEU A 231 23.13 8.79 27.23
N VAL A 232 22.91 10.09 27.09
CA VAL A 232 23.74 11.02 26.31
C VAL A 232 24.08 12.26 27.14
N GLU A 233 25.24 12.84 26.85
CA GLU A 233 25.68 14.08 27.48
C GLU A 233 25.26 15.27 26.58
N GLY A 234 24.43 16.16 27.12
CA GLY A 234 24.00 17.38 26.44
C GLY A 234 23.05 17.18 25.24
N LEU A 235 22.82 18.28 24.51
CA LEU A 235 22.04 18.28 23.28
C LEU A 235 22.80 17.57 22.16
N GLN A 236 22.11 16.76 21.37
CA GLN A 236 22.73 16.05 20.26
C GLN A 236 22.76 16.93 19.00
N THR A 237 23.86 16.83 18.25
CA THR A 237 24.05 17.56 16.98
C THR A 237 23.79 16.72 15.74
N GLU A 238 23.74 15.40 15.89
CA GLU A 238 23.54 14.44 14.80
C GLU A 238 22.35 13.53 15.09
N ASP A 239 21.61 13.17 14.03
CA ASP A 239 20.48 12.26 14.12
C ASP A 239 20.95 10.84 14.49
N ARG A 240 20.18 10.16 15.33
CA ARG A 240 20.55 8.85 15.89
C ARG A 240 19.98 7.71 15.05
N ARG A 241 20.82 6.75 14.69
CA ARG A 241 20.50 5.59 13.83
C ARG A 241 20.68 4.24 14.54
N ASP A 242 20.52 4.23 15.86
CA ASP A 242 20.87 3.08 16.71
C ASP A 242 19.85 1.92 16.61
N VAL A 243 18.60 2.24 16.29
CA VAL A 243 17.51 1.26 16.34
C VAL A 243 17.36 0.55 15.02
N ARG A 244 17.54 -0.78 15.09
CA ARG A 244 17.27 -1.71 13.99
C ARG A 244 16.46 -2.88 14.50
N TYR A 245 15.49 -3.30 13.71
CA TYR A 245 14.73 -4.51 14.02
C TYR A 245 14.29 -5.22 12.76
N GLU A 246 14.05 -6.52 12.89
CA GLU A 246 13.53 -7.35 11.81
C GLU A 246 12.00 -7.25 11.78
N LEU A 247 11.46 -7.03 10.60
CA LEU A 247 10.03 -6.96 10.35
C LEU A 247 9.59 -8.22 9.62
N ASN A 248 8.95 -9.11 10.36
CA ASN A 248 8.39 -10.35 9.81
C ASN A 248 7.03 -10.05 9.17
N LEU A 249 6.84 -10.54 7.94
CA LEU A 249 5.59 -10.41 7.17
C LEU A 249 4.55 -11.46 7.53
#